data_AF-A0A3M1DSZ4-F1
#
_entry.id   AF-A0A3M1DSZ4-F1
#
_cell.length_a   1.000
_cell.length_b   1.000
_cell.length_c   1.000
_cell.angle_alpha   90.00
_cell.angle_beta   90.00
_cell.angle_gamma   90.00
#
_symmetry.space_group_name_H-M   'P 1'
#
loop_
_entity.id
_entity.type
_entity.pdbx_description
1 polymer ?
#
loop_
_entity_poly.entity_id
_entity_poly.type
_entity_poly.pdbx_seq_one_letter_code
_entity_poly.pdbx_strand_id
1 'polypeptide(L)'
;QRFTTGDLVLLEEEVTHEDLDFTVSRIGEFDADNRAGITRTLHRIAAIRNRKGDIVGLTCRVGRAVYGTIAIIQDVIESGKSILLLGKPGVGKTTMLREAARVLAEKKRVIIVDTSNEIGGDGDIPHPAVGRARRMQVEMPSLQHEVMIEAVENHNPEVIIIDEIGRELEALAARTIAERGVQLIATAHGNTLDNLLLNPTLSDLVGGVESVTLSDEEARRRGTQKTILERRAPPTFDVLIEIQDRQRLLIHHSVAEAVDALLRGRPLQAELRYRDANGEIRIEKVTPVSLEERESGRPRTGAPTPAPSPAPATKAQTPRLHGPVRIFPYGIARNRLERAARRMQVPVFVVDDLGQADAFLTTKGFFR
;
A
#
# COMPACT_ATOMS: atom_id res chain seq x y z
N GLN A 1 12.99 -5.79 9.76
CA GLN A 1 13.04 -5.24 11.13
C GLN A 1 14.46 -4.78 11.40
N ARG A 2 14.62 -3.61 12.00
CA ARG A 2 15.89 -3.15 12.60
C ARG A 2 16.00 -3.84 13.97
N PHE A 3 17.18 -4.37 14.29
CA PHE A 3 17.60 -4.85 15.63
C PHE A 3 16.73 -5.93 16.28
N THR A 4 16.56 -7.10 15.64
CA THR A 4 15.84 -8.23 16.26
C THR A 4 16.55 -8.84 17.47
N THR A 5 17.85 -8.58 17.62
CA THR A 5 18.71 -9.16 18.67
C THR A 5 19.43 -8.10 19.53
N GLY A 6 19.18 -6.81 19.28
CA GLY A 6 19.83 -5.68 19.97
C GLY A 6 20.85 -4.92 19.12
N ASP A 7 21.54 -3.98 19.76
CA ASP A 7 22.58 -3.14 19.19
C ASP A 7 23.97 -3.66 19.61
N LEU A 8 24.93 -3.64 18.69
CA LEU A 8 26.31 -4.02 18.95
C LEU A 8 27.21 -2.82 18.67
N VAL A 9 27.96 -2.40 19.69
CA VAL A 9 29.02 -1.40 19.53
C VAL A 9 30.21 -2.10 18.86
N LEU A 10 30.57 -1.64 17.66
CA LEU A 10 31.69 -2.21 16.89
C LEU A 10 33.02 -1.55 17.22
N LEU A 11 32.99 -0.31 17.73
CA LEU A 11 34.16 0.50 18.06
C LEU A 11 33.85 1.24 19.37
N GLU A 12 34.71 1.10 20.37
CA GLU A 12 34.57 1.78 21.67
C GLU A 12 35.10 3.22 21.65
N GLU A 13 35.94 3.55 20.66
CA GLU A 13 36.48 4.88 20.44
C GLU A 13 35.51 5.78 19.66
N GLU A 14 35.59 7.10 19.88
CA GLU A 14 34.76 8.07 19.17
C GLU A 14 35.16 8.18 17.70
N VAL A 15 34.16 8.20 16.81
CA VAL A 15 34.36 8.42 15.38
C VAL A 15 34.81 9.87 15.15
N THR A 16 35.95 10.06 14.52
CA THR A 16 36.52 11.38 14.23
C THR A 16 35.97 11.97 12.93
N HIS A 17 36.21 13.26 12.68
CA HIS A 17 35.88 13.88 11.39
C HIS A 17 36.68 13.27 10.24
N GLU A 18 37.94 12.88 10.49
CA GLU A 18 38.77 12.20 9.48
C GLU A 18 38.20 10.84 9.07
N ASP A 19 37.59 10.10 10.01
CA ASP A 19 36.91 8.83 9.71
C ASP A 19 35.68 9.03 8.82
N LEU A 20 34.91 10.09 9.08
CA LEU A 20 33.76 10.47 8.27
C LEU A 20 34.22 10.86 6.87
N ASP A 21 35.22 11.74 6.75
CA ASP A 21 35.76 12.20 5.47
C ASP A 21 36.37 11.05 4.66
N PHE A 22 37.10 10.15 5.33
CA PHE A 22 37.62 8.92 4.72
C PHE A 22 36.49 8.06 4.16
N THR A 23 35.42 7.87 4.93
CA THR A 23 34.26 7.08 4.48
C THR A 23 33.56 7.78 3.32
N VAL A 24 33.33 9.09 3.42
CA VAL A 24 32.68 9.92 2.40
C VAL A 24 33.47 9.90 1.08
N SER A 25 34.80 9.92 1.14
CA SER A 25 35.66 9.85 -0.06
C SER A 25 35.56 8.53 -0.84
N ARG A 26 34.99 7.48 -0.22
CA ARG A 26 34.87 6.13 -0.81
C ARG A 26 33.44 5.75 -1.17
N ILE A 27 32.48 6.60 -0.88
CA ILE A 27 31.07 6.41 -1.26
C ILE A 27 30.74 7.34 -2.43
N GLY A 28 29.68 7.03 -3.17
CA GLY A 28 29.19 7.91 -4.23
C GLY A 28 28.73 9.26 -3.69
N GLU A 29 28.43 10.20 -4.59
CA GLU A 29 27.85 11.48 -4.22
C GLU A 29 26.50 11.29 -3.53
N PHE A 30 26.22 12.14 -2.54
CA PHE A 30 24.91 12.18 -1.89
C PHE A 30 23.90 12.91 -2.77
N ASP A 31 22.75 12.30 -2.97
CA ASP A 31 21.61 12.88 -3.66
C ASP A 31 20.92 13.99 -2.84
N ALA A 32 19.86 14.56 -3.40
CA ALA A 32 19.05 15.59 -2.77
C ALA A 32 18.40 15.15 -1.44
N ASP A 33 18.24 13.83 -1.23
CA ASP A 33 17.70 13.23 -0.01
C ASP A 33 18.79 12.92 1.05
N ASN A 34 20.03 13.39 0.82
CA ASN A 34 21.22 13.07 1.61
C ASN A 34 21.49 11.56 1.68
N ARG A 35 21.24 10.85 0.58
CA ARG A 35 21.51 9.42 0.45
C ARG A 35 22.56 9.17 -0.62
N ALA A 36 23.42 8.21 -0.34
CA ALA A 36 24.35 7.64 -1.30
C ALA A 36 24.25 6.12 -1.19
N GLY A 37 24.59 5.41 -2.24
CA GLY A 37 24.78 3.97 -2.15
C GLY A 37 26.14 3.55 -2.65
N ILE A 38 26.41 2.26 -2.47
CA ILE A 38 27.63 1.63 -2.98
C ILE A 38 27.25 0.91 -4.27
N THR A 39 27.87 1.33 -5.38
CA THR A 39 27.57 0.81 -6.73
C THR A 39 27.61 -0.72 -6.77
N ARG A 40 26.65 -1.33 -7.48
CA ARG A 40 26.45 -2.80 -7.56
C ARG A 40 26.09 -3.48 -6.24
N THR A 41 25.77 -2.73 -5.18
CA THR A 41 25.23 -3.27 -3.93
C THR A 41 23.81 -2.73 -3.68
N LEU A 42 23.17 -3.23 -2.62
CA LEU A 42 21.90 -2.70 -2.12
C LEU A 42 22.11 -1.87 -0.84
N HIS A 43 23.36 -1.52 -0.53
CA HIS A 43 23.69 -0.75 0.66
C HIS A 43 23.36 0.71 0.43
N ARG A 44 22.68 1.30 1.40
CA ARG A 44 22.30 2.72 1.38
C ARG A 44 22.89 3.41 2.59
N ILE A 45 23.52 4.55 2.37
CA ILE A 45 24.18 5.38 3.37
C ILE A 45 23.44 6.71 3.39
N ALA A 46 22.95 7.12 4.55
CA ALA A 46 22.34 8.43 4.75
C ALA A 46 23.28 9.31 5.57
N ALA A 47 23.51 10.54 5.10
CA ALA A 47 24.29 11.53 5.83
C ALA A 47 23.43 12.34 6.79
N ILE A 48 23.96 12.59 7.98
CA ILE A 48 23.48 13.59 8.92
C ILE A 48 24.38 14.81 8.75
N ARG A 49 23.77 15.96 8.43
CA ARG A 49 24.51 17.22 8.23
C ARG A 49 24.21 18.21 9.34
N ASN A 50 25.22 18.99 9.72
CA ASN A 50 25.05 20.12 10.63
C ASN A 50 24.42 21.33 9.90
N ARG A 51 24.20 22.45 10.61
CA ARG A 51 23.61 23.68 10.04
C ARG A 51 24.49 24.36 8.98
N LYS A 52 25.78 24.07 8.93
CA LYS A 52 26.72 24.58 7.92
C LYS A 52 26.79 23.68 6.68
N GLY A 53 26.16 22.51 6.70
CA GLY A 53 26.16 21.53 5.61
C GLY A 53 27.20 20.43 5.75
N ASP A 54 28.06 20.48 6.77
CA ASP A 54 29.11 19.47 6.99
C ASP A 54 28.49 18.15 7.44
N ILE A 55 29.02 17.02 6.96
CA ILE A 55 28.60 15.68 7.37
C ILE A 55 29.15 15.43 8.78
N VAL A 56 28.25 15.18 9.73
CA VAL A 56 28.57 14.92 11.14
C VAL A 56 28.16 13.52 11.60
N GLY A 57 27.62 12.71 10.68
CA GLY A 57 27.26 11.34 10.97
C GLY A 57 26.78 10.61 9.73
N LEU A 58 26.91 9.29 9.74
CA LEU A 58 26.48 8.41 8.65
C LEU A 58 25.61 7.29 9.22
N THR A 59 24.57 6.91 8.48
CA THR A 59 23.75 5.73 8.78
C THR A 59 23.78 4.78 7.60
N CYS A 60 24.41 3.62 7.75
CA CYS A 60 24.39 2.58 6.73
C CYS A 60 23.26 1.58 6.95
N ARG A 61 22.45 1.35 5.91
CA ARG A 61 21.46 0.28 5.81
C ARG A 61 22.03 -0.81 4.90
N VAL A 62 22.37 -1.95 5.51
CA VAL A 62 22.87 -3.12 4.79
C VAL A 62 21.73 -3.79 4.03
N GLY A 63 21.59 -3.48 2.73
CA GLY A 63 20.72 -4.24 1.83
C GLY A 63 21.28 -5.63 1.51
N ARG A 64 20.39 -6.60 1.37
CA ARG A 64 20.70 -7.98 0.96
C ARG A 64 19.74 -8.42 -0.13
N ALA A 65 20.24 -9.17 -1.10
CA ALA A 65 19.40 -9.88 -2.06
C ALA A 65 18.92 -11.18 -1.42
N VAL A 66 17.61 -11.40 -1.41
CA VAL A 66 16.99 -12.63 -0.95
C VAL A 66 16.25 -13.23 -2.14
N TYR A 67 16.47 -14.52 -2.40
CA TYR A 67 15.86 -15.27 -3.48
C TYR A 67 14.88 -16.32 -2.91
N GLY A 68 13.98 -16.83 -3.75
CA GLY A 68 12.90 -17.76 -3.40
C GLY A 68 11.69 -17.10 -2.73
N THR A 69 11.65 -15.77 -2.63
CA THR A 69 10.56 -15.02 -1.99
C THR A 69 9.28 -15.05 -2.82
N ILE A 70 9.38 -15.06 -4.16
CA ILE A 70 8.20 -15.13 -5.03
C ILE A 70 7.69 -16.55 -5.27
N ALA A 71 8.39 -17.61 -4.82
CA ALA A 71 7.99 -18.99 -5.11
C ALA A 71 6.57 -19.34 -4.60
N ILE A 72 6.08 -18.62 -3.59
CA ILE A 72 4.70 -18.73 -3.09
C ILE A 72 3.64 -18.21 -4.08
N ILE A 73 4.02 -17.33 -5.01
CA ILE A 73 3.16 -16.65 -5.99
C ILE A 73 3.75 -16.69 -7.41
N GLN A 74 4.65 -17.63 -7.69
CA GLN A 74 5.38 -17.63 -8.95
C GLN A 74 4.46 -17.85 -10.14
N ASP A 75 3.48 -18.75 -10.00
CA ASP A 75 2.38 -18.95 -10.96
C ASP A 75 1.59 -17.67 -11.24
N VAL A 76 1.35 -16.86 -10.21
CA VAL A 76 0.64 -15.59 -10.36
C VAL A 76 1.49 -14.57 -11.12
N ILE A 77 2.76 -14.43 -10.76
CA ILE A 77 3.72 -13.52 -11.41
C ILE A 77 3.93 -13.89 -12.89
N GLU A 78 4.03 -15.18 -13.20
CA GLU A 78 4.26 -15.68 -14.55
C GLU A 78 2.99 -15.72 -15.42
N SER A 79 1.80 -15.52 -14.84
CA SER A 79 0.52 -15.54 -15.56
C SER A 79 0.37 -14.48 -16.67
N GLY A 80 1.22 -13.45 -16.68
CA GLY A 80 1.14 -12.32 -17.60
C GLY A 80 0.16 -11.23 -17.17
N LYS A 81 -0.59 -11.44 -16.09
CA LYS A 81 -1.51 -10.46 -15.52
C LYS A 81 -0.77 -9.31 -14.83
N SER A 82 -1.39 -8.13 -14.83
CA SER A 82 -0.91 -6.99 -14.06
C SER A 82 -1.20 -7.19 -12.57
N ILE A 83 -0.19 -7.00 -11.72
CA ILE A 83 -0.22 -7.34 -10.29
C ILE A 83 0.10 -6.12 -9.43
N LEU A 84 -0.77 -5.82 -8.47
CA LEU A 84 -0.54 -4.81 -7.44
C LEU A 84 -0.19 -5.46 -6.10
N LEU A 85 0.97 -5.11 -5.54
CA LEU A 85 1.41 -5.57 -4.23
C LEU A 85 1.11 -4.51 -3.17
N LEU A 86 0.32 -4.87 -2.16
CA LEU A 86 0.02 -4.04 -0.99
C LEU A 86 0.65 -4.63 0.27
N GLY A 87 0.85 -3.80 1.28
CA GLY A 87 1.32 -4.27 2.59
C GLY A 87 2.12 -3.23 3.35
N LYS A 88 2.29 -3.50 4.65
CA LYS A 88 2.93 -2.57 5.58
C LYS A 88 4.38 -2.22 5.17
N PRO A 89 4.91 -1.06 5.59
CA PRO A 89 6.32 -0.74 5.40
C PRO A 89 7.23 -1.85 5.93
N GLY A 90 8.25 -2.22 5.14
CA GLY A 90 9.24 -3.23 5.52
C GLY A 90 8.79 -4.69 5.50
N VAL A 91 7.58 -5.00 5.03
CA VAL A 91 7.03 -6.37 4.99
C VAL A 91 7.73 -7.27 3.97
N GLY A 92 8.32 -6.70 2.91
CA GLY A 92 9.02 -7.47 1.87
C GLY A 92 8.65 -7.12 0.43
N LYS A 93 7.77 -6.13 0.22
CA LYS A 93 7.32 -5.63 -1.10
C LYS A 93 8.45 -5.51 -2.13
N THR A 94 9.44 -4.66 -1.88
CA THR A 94 10.56 -4.44 -2.80
C THR A 94 11.44 -5.68 -3.01
N THR A 95 11.49 -6.59 -2.02
CA THR A 95 12.22 -7.86 -2.20
C THR A 95 11.50 -8.76 -3.21
N MET A 96 10.18 -8.85 -3.13
CA MET A 96 9.36 -9.58 -4.11
C MET A 96 9.39 -8.92 -5.48
N LEU A 97 9.31 -7.58 -5.57
CA LEU A 97 9.44 -6.86 -6.85
C LEU A 97 10.78 -7.14 -7.54
N ARG A 98 11.88 -7.04 -6.79
CA ARG A 98 13.22 -7.30 -7.33
C ARG A 98 13.34 -8.72 -7.89
N GLU A 99 12.81 -9.70 -7.17
CA GLU A 99 12.86 -11.07 -7.62
C GLU A 99 11.90 -11.35 -8.80
N ALA A 100 10.70 -10.75 -8.81
CA ALA A 100 9.80 -10.81 -9.96
C ALA A 100 10.47 -10.25 -11.22
N ALA A 101 11.19 -9.13 -11.11
CA ALA A 101 11.97 -8.56 -12.21
C ALA A 101 13.01 -9.56 -12.72
N ARG A 102 13.78 -10.18 -11.81
CA ARG A 102 14.80 -11.18 -12.17
C ARG A 102 14.22 -12.37 -12.91
N VAL A 103 13.14 -12.95 -12.38
CA VAL A 103 12.52 -14.16 -12.94
C VAL A 103 11.88 -13.87 -14.30
N LEU A 104 11.14 -12.76 -14.42
CA LEU A 104 10.51 -12.40 -15.69
C LEU A 104 11.53 -12.02 -16.76
N ALA A 105 12.65 -11.40 -16.38
CA ALA A 105 13.69 -10.96 -17.31
C ALA A 105 14.46 -12.10 -17.99
N GLU A 106 14.29 -13.35 -17.55
CA GLU A 106 14.85 -14.50 -18.27
C GLU A 106 14.20 -14.68 -19.64
N LYS A 107 12.90 -14.39 -19.75
CA LYS A 107 12.08 -14.66 -20.94
C LYS A 107 11.45 -13.42 -21.56
N LYS A 108 11.29 -12.33 -20.79
CA LYS A 108 10.59 -11.12 -21.21
C LYS A 108 11.49 -9.89 -21.20
N ARG A 109 11.12 -8.90 -22.02
CA ARG A 109 11.70 -7.55 -21.98
C ARG A 109 11.16 -6.79 -20.76
N VAL A 110 11.88 -6.88 -19.65
CA VAL A 110 11.52 -6.22 -18.37
C VAL A 110 12.24 -4.87 -18.25
N ILE A 111 11.48 -3.85 -17.87
CA ILE A 111 11.99 -2.55 -17.43
C ILE A 111 11.59 -2.31 -15.98
N ILE A 112 12.54 -1.83 -15.17
CA ILE A 112 12.30 -1.35 -13.82
C ILE A 112 12.34 0.17 -13.85
N VAL A 113 11.28 0.82 -13.40
CA VAL A 113 11.25 2.25 -13.11
C VAL A 113 11.58 2.41 -11.62
N ASP A 114 12.81 2.84 -11.32
CA ASP A 114 13.37 2.85 -9.97
C ASP A 114 13.57 4.27 -9.46
N THR A 115 12.66 4.72 -8.60
CA THR A 115 12.64 6.08 -8.06
C THR A 115 13.51 6.23 -6.81
N SER A 116 13.62 5.15 -6.02
CA SER A 116 14.33 5.19 -4.73
C SER A 116 15.64 4.40 -4.74
N ASN A 117 16.06 3.91 -5.92
CA ASN A 117 17.15 2.97 -6.11
C ASN A 117 17.03 1.71 -5.22
N GLU A 118 15.83 1.36 -4.74
CA GLU A 118 15.67 0.23 -3.83
C GLU A 118 15.63 -1.12 -4.57
N ILE A 119 15.22 -1.15 -5.85
CA ILE A 119 15.12 -2.38 -6.63
C ILE A 119 16.48 -2.72 -7.24
N GLY A 120 17.03 -1.80 -8.04
CA GLY A 120 18.26 -1.94 -8.79
C GLY A 120 19.51 -1.51 -8.03
N GLY A 121 19.39 -0.90 -6.85
CA GLY A 121 20.55 -0.36 -6.12
C GLY A 121 21.05 0.95 -6.74
N ASP A 122 22.07 1.54 -6.12
CA ASP A 122 22.66 2.81 -6.53
C ASP A 122 23.76 2.67 -7.61
N GLY A 123 24.03 3.77 -8.30
CA GLY A 123 24.99 3.88 -9.42
C GLY A 123 24.45 3.33 -10.74
N ASP A 124 25.17 3.55 -11.85
CA ASP A 124 24.69 3.29 -13.22
C ASP A 124 24.44 1.81 -13.54
N ILE A 125 25.16 0.92 -12.86
CA ILE A 125 25.09 -0.53 -13.10
C ILE A 125 24.13 -1.14 -12.09
N PRO A 126 22.97 -1.67 -12.53
CA PRO A 126 22.00 -2.26 -11.62
C PRO A 126 22.58 -3.50 -10.93
N HIS A 127 22.11 -3.73 -9.71
CA HIS A 127 22.50 -4.85 -8.87
C HIS A 127 22.19 -6.20 -9.56
N PRO A 128 23.09 -7.20 -9.54
CA PRO A 128 22.89 -8.49 -10.22
C PRO A 128 21.59 -9.23 -9.86
N ALA A 129 21.03 -8.96 -8.68
CA ALA A 129 19.76 -9.55 -8.23
C ALA A 129 18.53 -9.15 -9.06
N VAL A 130 18.59 -8.16 -9.95
CA VAL A 130 17.51 -7.90 -10.93
C VAL A 130 17.66 -8.70 -12.23
N GLY A 131 18.72 -9.53 -12.35
CA GLY A 131 18.96 -10.35 -13.53
C GLY A 131 19.19 -9.50 -14.79
N ARG A 132 18.47 -9.84 -15.88
CA ARG A 132 18.58 -9.16 -17.18
C ARG A 132 17.64 -7.96 -17.31
N ALA A 133 16.92 -7.59 -16.24
CA ALA A 133 16.00 -6.46 -16.28
C ALA A 133 16.77 -5.16 -16.54
N ARG A 134 16.26 -4.33 -17.44
CA ARG A 134 16.80 -2.98 -17.69
C ARG A 134 16.23 -2.04 -16.63
N ARG A 135 17.02 -1.08 -16.18
CA ARG A 135 16.60 -0.09 -15.18
C ARG A 135 16.59 1.30 -15.79
N MET A 136 15.51 2.03 -15.56
CA MET A 136 15.41 3.47 -15.78
C MET A 136 15.35 4.13 -14.40
N GLN A 137 16.30 5.04 -14.13
CA GLN A 137 16.33 5.80 -12.87
C GLN A 137 15.47 7.04 -13.02
N VAL A 138 14.73 7.37 -11.96
CA VAL A 138 13.94 8.60 -11.92
C VAL A 138 14.73 9.65 -11.15
N GLU A 139 15.03 10.78 -11.80
CA GLU A 139 15.80 11.87 -11.18
C GLU A 139 15.10 12.47 -9.95
N MET A 140 13.79 12.69 -10.07
CA MET A 140 12.96 13.20 -8.98
C MET A 140 11.68 12.38 -8.88
N PRO A 141 11.20 12.06 -7.66
CA PRO A 141 9.96 11.32 -7.48
C PRO A 141 8.72 11.92 -8.17
N SER A 142 8.71 13.23 -8.45
CA SER A 142 7.64 13.87 -9.24
C SER A 142 7.61 13.49 -10.72
N LEU A 143 8.75 13.09 -11.28
CA LEU A 143 8.91 12.76 -12.69
C LEU A 143 8.72 11.26 -12.98
N GLN A 144 8.40 10.45 -11.98
CA GLN A 144 8.23 9.00 -12.14
C GLN A 144 7.23 8.65 -13.26
N HIS A 145 6.11 9.38 -13.33
CA HIS A 145 5.10 9.18 -14.35
C HIS A 145 5.61 9.43 -15.79
N GLU A 146 6.51 10.39 -15.99
CA GLU A 146 7.12 10.66 -17.31
C GLU A 146 8.05 9.51 -17.71
N VAL A 147 8.89 9.05 -16.79
CA VAL A 147 9.78 7.89 -17.01
C VAL A 147 8.98 6.62 -17.29
N MET A 148 7.82 6.43 -16.65
CA MET A 148 6.90 5.33 -16.95
C MET A 148 6.41 5.37 -18.40
N ILE A 149 6.02 6.54 -18.90
CA ILE A 149 5.57 6.70 -20.29
C ILE A 149 6.72 6.51 -21.27
N GLU A 150 7.87 7.13 -21.00
CA GLU A 150 9.10 6.99 -21.78
C GLU A 150 9.51 5.52 -21.93
N ALA A 151 9.39 4.73 -20.85
CA ALA A 151 9.68 3.31 -20.87
C ALA A 151 8.90 2.55 -21.94
N VAL A 152 7.62 2.88 -22.13
CA VAL A 152 6.80 2.23 -23.16
C VAL A 152 7.13 2.77 -24.55
N GLU A 153 7.30 4.08 -24.70
CA GLU A 153 7.51 4.74 -25.99
C GLU A 153 8.84 4.33 -26.64
N ASN A 154 9.90 4.18 -25.84
CA ASN A 154 11.26 4.02 -26.38
C ASN A 154 11.79 2.59 -26.30
N HIS A 155 11.25 1.74 -25.43
CA HIS A 155 11.91 0.48 -25.10
C HIS A 155 11.08 -0.79 -25.31
N ASN A 156 9.84 -0.66 -25.81
CA ASN A 156 8.92 -1.75 -26.15
C ASN A 156 8.89 -2.88 -25.10
N PRO A 157 8.64 -2.58 -23.80
CA PRO A 157 8.66 -3.57 -22.74
C PRO A 157 7.48 -4.52 -22.83
N GLU A 158 7.68 -5.74 -22.37
CA GLU A 158 6.58 -6.69 -22.10
C GLU A 158 6.13 -6.58 -20.63
N VAL A 159 7.03 -6.15 -19.75
CA VAL A 159 6.76 -5.97 -18.32
C VAL A 159 7.40 -4.67 -17.83
N ILE A 160 6.66 -3.88 -17.07
CA ILE A 160 7.18 -2.75 -16.30
C ILE A 160 7.01 -3.03 -14.81
N ILE A 161 8.12 -2.94 -14.07
CA ILE A 161 8.18 -3.07 -12.61
C ILE A 161 8.33 -1.68 -12.01
N ILE A 162 7.47 -1.32 -11.05
CA ILE A 162 7.45 0.00 -10.42
C ILE A 162 7.53 -0.18 -8.91
N ASP A 163 8.45 0.52 -8.24
CA ASP A 163 8.62 0.34 -6.80
C ASP A 163 7.37 0.74 -6.02
N GLU A 164 6.93 2.00 -6.12
CA GLU A 164 5.74 2.49 -5.41
C GLU A 164 4.96 3.48 -6.29
N ILE A 165 3.65 3.26 -6.42
CA ILE A 165 2.70 4.21 -6.99
C ILE A 165 2.00 4.93 -5.84
N GLY A 166 2.14 6.26 -5.80
CA GLY A 166 1.62 7.12 -4.75
C GLY A 166 0.90 8.38 -5.25
N ARG A 167 1.03 8.74 -6.54
CA ARG A 167 0.47 9.99 -7.10
C ARG A 167 -0.55 9.76 -8.19
N GLU A 168 -1.38 10.77 -8.43
CA GLU A 168 -2.43 10.74 -9.45
C GLU A 168 -1.87 10.56 -10.87
N LEU A 169 -0.81 11.29 -11.20
CA LEU A 169 -0.15 11.19 -12.50
C LEU A 169 0.47 9.80 -12.73
N GLU A 170 0.99 9.16 -11.68
CA GLU A 170 1.53 7.79 -11.76
C GLU A 170 0.40 6.77 -11.96
N ALA A 171 -0.75 6.95 -11.32
CA ALA A 171 -1.92 6.12 -11.52
C ALA A 171 -2.49 6.25 -12.94
N LEU A 172 -2.52 7.47 -13.48
CA LEU A 172 -2.91 7.75 -14.86
C LEU A 172 -1.93 7.11 -15.87
N ALA A 173 -0.63 7.25 -15.62
CA ALA A 173 0.40 6.62 -16.46
C ALA A 173 0.28 5.10 -16.43
N ALA A 174 0.09 4.49 -15.25
CA ALA A 174 -0.13 3.06 -15.11
C ALA A 174 -1.35 2.59 -15.93
N ARG A 175 -2.48 3.31 -15.86
CA ARG A 175 -3.66 2.98 -16.68
C ARG A 175 -3.34 3.02 -18.18
N THR A 176 -2.69 4.08 -18.64
CA THR A 176 -2.28 4.26 -20.05
C THR A 176 -1.36 3.12 -20.53
N ILE A 177 -0.45 2.67 -19.67
CA ILE A 177 0.46 1.57 -19.95
C ILE A 177 -0.30 0.23 -20.02
N ALA A 178 -1.21 -0.02 -19.09
CA ALA A 178 -2.02 -1.24 -19.07
C ALA A 178 -2.91 -1.35 -20.32
N GLU A 179 -3.50 -0.23 -20.77
CA GLU A 179 -4.30 -0.16 -22.01
C GLU A 179 -3.49 -0.52 -23.27
N ARG A 180 -2.16 -0.35 -23.24
CA ARG A 180 -1.24 -0.77 -24.31
C ARG A 180 -0.84 -2.25 -24.21
N GLY A 181 -1.37 -3.00 -23.25
CA GLY A 181 -1.14 -4.44 -23.07
C GLY A 181 0.20 -4.79 -22.42
N VAL A 182 0.87 -3.84 -21.79
CA VAL A 182 2.11 -4.09 -21.04
C VAL A 182 1.76 -4.60 -19.65
N GLN A 183 2.39 -5.69 -19.21
CA GLN A 183 2.22 -6.23 -17.86
C GLN A 183 2.82 -5.27 -16.84
N LEU A 184 2.03 -4.83 -15.86
CA LEU A 184 2.51 -4.00 -14.75
C LEU A 184 2.66 -4.82 -13.47
N ILE A 185 3.80 -4.69 -12.79
CA ILE A 185 3.93 -5.17 -11.42
C ILE A 185 4.42 -4.01 -10.56
N ALA A 186 3.58 -3.56 -9.64
CA ALA A 186 3.86 -2.39 -8.83
C ALA A 186 3.55 -2.64 -7.35
N THR A 187 4.09 -1.78 -6.48
CA THR A 187 3.49 -1.60 -5.15
C THR A 187 2.76 -0.27 -5.05
N ALA A 188 1.88 -0.14 -4.07
CA ALA A 188 1.21 1.12 -3.79
C ALA A 188 1.09 1.36 -2.29
N HIS A 189 0.85 2.62 -1.94
CA HIS A 189 0.60 3.03 -0.57
C HIS A 189 -0.74 2.48 -0.07
N GLY A 190 -0.71 1.47 0.79
CA GLY A 190 -1.90 0.84 1.35
C GLY A 190 -1.60 -0.55 1.89
N ASN A 191 -2.39 -1.00 2.85
CA ASN A 191 -2.24 -2.33 3.45
C ASN A 191 -3.24 -3.34 2.90
N THR A 192 -4.39 -2.89 2.41
CA THR A 192 -5.55 -3.70 2.04
C THR A 192 -6.28 -3.09 0.85
N LEU A 193 -7.05 -3.91 0.12
CA LEU A 193 -7.91 -3.42 -0.96
C LEU A 193 -8.88 -2.34 -0.48
N ASP A 194 -9.50 -2.51 0.69
CA ASP A 194 -10.41 -1.53 1.26
C ASP A 194 -9.74 -0.16 1.49
N ASN A 195 -8.49 -0.13 1.98
CA ASN A 195 -7.77 1.14 2.15
C ASN A 195 -7.48 1.82 0.81
N LEU A 196 -7.23 1.03 -0.23
CA LEU A 196 -6.95 1.53 -1.56
C LEU A 196 -8.20 2.18 -2.18
N LEU A 197 -9.38 1.57 -1.99
CA LEU A 197 -10.66 2.12 -2.47
C LEU A 197 -11.06 3.43 -1.77
N LEU A 198 -10.66 3.61 -0.51
CA LEU A 198 -10.90 4.84 0.23
C LEU A 198 -9.92 5.97 -0.14
N ASN A 199 -8.84 5.64 -0.84
CA ASN A 199 -7.85 6.62 -1.26
C ASN A 199 -8.28 7.27 -2.59
N PRO A 200 -8.61 8.57 -2.61
CA PRO A 200 -9.12 9.22 -3.83
C PRO A 200 -8.11 9.16 -4.99
N THR A 201 -6.81 9.22 -4.69
CA THR A 201 -5.74 9.21 -5.68
C THR A 201 -5.49 7.79 -6.22
N LEU A 202 -5.46 6.80 -5.35
CA LEU A 202 -5.06 5.43 -5.72
C LEU A 202 -6.24 4.51 -6.06
N SER A 203 -7.47 4.91 -5.78
CA SER A 203 -8.67 4.15 -6.15
C SER A 203 -8.76 3.91 -7.66
N ASP A 204 -8.18 4.80 -8.47
CA ASP A 204 -8.10 4.67 -9.93
C ASP A 204 -7.34 3.41 -10.37
N LEU A 205 -6.36 2.94 -9.58
CA LEU A 205 -5.63 1.69 -9.88
C LEU A 205 -6.53 0.46 -9.84
N VAL A 206 -7.64 0.53 -9.11
CA VAL A 206 -8.63 -0.55 -8.94
C VAL A 206 -9.97 -0.20 -9.61
N GLY A 207 -9.95 0.76 -10.54
CA GLY A 207 -11.08 1.10 -11.41
C GLY A 207 -11.87 2.34 -10.99
N GLY A 208 -11.48 3.01 -9.90
CA GLY A 208 -12.14 4.20 -9.35
C GLY A 208 -13.54 3.90 -8.80
N VAL A 209 -14.01 4.68 -7.83
CA VAL A 209 -15.36 4.52 -7.26
C VAL A 209 -16.18 5.77 -7.51
N GLU A 210 -17.39 5.61 -8.02
CA GLU A 210 -18.32 6.69 -8.28
C GLU A 210 -19.74 6.38 -7.79
N SER A 211 -20.51 7.44 -7.56
CA SER A 211 -21.89 7.35 -7.09
C SER A 211 -22.83 7.38 -8.30
N VAL A 212 -23.53 6.28 -8.55
CA VAL A 212 -24.49 6.14 -9.65
C VAL A 212 -25.91 6.15 -9.11
N THR A 213 -26.80 6.92 -9.75
CA THR A 213 -28.23 6.93 -9.43
C THR A 213 -28.98 6.01 -10.39
N LEU A 214 -29.47 4.90 -9.86
CA LEU A 214 -30.33 3.93 -10.52
C LEU A 214 -31.76 4.45 -10.69
N SER A 215 -32.45 3.91 -11.70
CA SER A 215 -33.90 4.07 -11.83
C SER A 215 -34.64 3.32 -10.72
N ASP A 216 -35.90 3.70 -10.48
CA ASP A 216 -36.76 3.10 -9.46
C ASP A 216 -36.96 1.60 -9.69
N GLU A 217 -37.07 1.18 -10.95
CA GLU A 217 -37.20 -0.23 -11.34
C GLU A 217 -35.92 -1.02 -11.04
N GLU A 218 -34.75 -0.50 -11.39
CA GLU A 218 -33.47 -1.18 -11.17
C GLU A 218 -33.08 -1.21 -9.69
N ALA A 219 -33.32 -0.13 -8.95
CA ALA A 219 -33.13 -0.08 -7.50
C ALA A 219 -34.00 -1.11 -6.78
N ARG A 220 -35.29 -1.24 -7.20
CA ARG A 220 -36.21 -2.25 -6.65
C ARG A 220 -35.79 -3.67 -7.03
N ARG A 221 -35.32 -3.89 -8.26
CA ARG A 221 -34.82 -5.19 -8.74
C ARG A 221 -33.58 -5.65 -7.96
N ARG A 222 -32.67 -4.74 -7.66
CA ARG A 222 -31.43 -5.03 -6.90
C ARG A 222 -31.62 -5.03 -5.39
N GLY A 223 -32.76 -4.51 -4.90
CA GLY A 223 -33.03 -4.35 -3.46
C GLY A 223 -32.09 -3.33 -2.81
N THR A 224 -31.68 -2.30 -3.56
CA THR A 224 -30.72 -1.29 -3.11
C THR A 224 -31.37 0.09 -3.07
N GLN A 225 -30.67 1.06 -2.49
CA GLN A 225 -31.04 2.47 -2.60
C GLN A 225 -30.95 2.94 -4.06
N LYS A 226 -31.62 4.05 -4.39
CA LYS A 226 -31.52 4.66 -5.73
C LYS A 226 -30.09 5.08 -6.04
N THR A 227 -29.31 5.48 -5.03
CA THR A 227 -27.91 5.86 -5.23
C THR A 227 -27.01 4.77 -4.65
N ILE A 228 -26.11 4.23 -5.47
CA ILE A 228 -25.14 3.19 -5.09
C ILE A 228 -23.73 3.58 -5.52
N LEU A 229 -22.73 2.97 -4.90
CA LEU A 229 -21.35 3.08 -5.33
C LEU A 229 -21.06 1.97 -6.36
N GLU A 230 -20.53 2.35 -7.51
CA GLU A 230 -20.04 1.43 -8.53
C GLU A 230 -18.64 1.83 -8.98
N ARG A 231 -17.96 0.88 -9.62
CA ARG A 231 -16.63 1.09 -10.16
C ARG A 231 -16.74 1.80 -11.51
N ARG A 232 -15.96 2.87 -11.71
CA ARG A 232 -16.05 3.76 -12.89
C ARG A 232 -15.51 3.12 -14.17
N ALA A 233 -14.44 2.32 -14.05
CA ALA A 233 -13.73 1.72 -15.17
C ALA A 233 -13.14 0.35 -14.80
N PRO A 234 -12.70 -0.48 -15.77
CA PRO A 234 -11.87 -1.65 -15.49
C PRO A 234 -10.65 -1.28 -14.63
N PRO A 235 -10.25 -2.13 -13.67
CA PRO A 235 -9.06 -1.87 -12.87
C PRO A 235 -7.79 -1.93 -13.74
N THR A 236 -6.80 -1.11 -13.41
CA THR A 236 -5.48 -1.14 -14.05
C THR A 236 -4.73 -2.45 -13.78
N PHE A 237 -4.95 -3.03 -12.60
CA PHE A 237 -4.35 -4.29 -12.17
C PHE A 237 -5.41 -5.39 -12.12
N ASP A 238 -5.08 -6.56 -12.67
CA ASP A 238 -5.96 -7.72 -12.68
C ASP A 238 -5.97 -8.44 -11.33
N VAL A 239 -4.80 -8.50 -10.68
CA VAL A 239 -4.56 -9.23 -9.44
C VAL A 239 -4.02 -8.29 -8.36
N LEU A 240 -4.50 -8.45 -7.14
CA LEU A 240 -3.98 -7.75 -5.97
C LEU A 240 -3.50 -8.74 -4.92
N ILE A 241 -2.30 -8.50 -4.40
CA ILE A 241 -1.68 -9.33 -3.36
C ILE A 241 -1.44 -8.47 -2.12
N GLU A 242 -2.13 -8.78 -1.02
CA GLU A 242 -1.85 -8.19 0.29
C GLU A 242 -0.76 -9.02 0.99
N ILE A 243 0.41 -8.43 1.14
CA ILE A 243 1.52 -9.03 1.88
C ILE A 243 1.31 -8.79 3.38
N GLN A 244 0.89 -9.84 4.08
CA GLN A 244 0.71 -9.82 5.54
C GLN A 244 2.06 -9.96 6.25
N ASP A 245 2.86 -10.92 5.79
CA ASP A 245 4.26 -11.10 6.14
C ASP A 245 5.02 -11.77 4.96
N ARG A 246 6.33 -12.00 5.12
CA ARG A 246 7.19 -12.54 4.04
C ARG A 246 6.80 -13.93 3.55
N GLN A 247 6.07 -14.68 4.38
CA GLN A 247 5.67 -16.06 4.13
C GLN A 247 4.15 -16.22 4.11
N ARG A 248 3.38 -15.12 4.13
CA ARG A 248 1.92 -15.15 4.20
C ARG A 248 1.31 -14.03 3.36
N LEU A 249 0.56 -14.42 2.34
CA LEU A 249 0.02 -13.56 1.30
C LEU A 249 -1.47 -13.81 1.11
N LEU A 250 -2.26 -12.75 0.96
CA LEU A 250 -3.66 -12.85 0.58
C LEU A 250 -3.83 -12.36 -0.87
N ILE A 251 -4.40 -13.20 -1.72
CA ILE A 251 -4.44 -12.98 -3.18
C ILE A 251 -5.89 -12.81 -3.62
N HIS A 252 -6.15 -11.69 -4.27
CA HIS A 252 -7.39 -11.40 -5.00
C HIS A 252 -7.12 -11.57 -6.49
N HIS A 253 -7.48 -12.73 -7.05
CA HIS A 253 -7.20 -13.10 -8.45
C HIS A 253 -7.96 -12.28 -9.50
N SER A 254 -9.02 -11.59 -9.08
CA SER A 254 -9.79 -10.65 -9.88
C SER A 254 -10.08 -9.42 -9.03
N VAL A 255 -9.32 -8.35 -9.25
CA VAL A 255 -9.55 -7.05 -8.60
C VAL A 255 -10.94 -6.53 -8.92
N ALA A 256 -11.40 -6.68 -10.17
CA ALA A 256 -12.72 -6.23 -10.59
C ALA A 256 -13.83 -6.88 -9.75
N GLU A 257 -13.82 -8.21 -9.63
CA GLU A 257 -14.81 -8.93 -8.83
C GLU A 257 -14.69 -8.59 -7.34
N ALA A 258 -13.47 -8.51 -6.81
CA ALA A 258 -13.22 -8.19 -5.40
C ALA A 258 -13.76 -6.80 -5.04
N VAL A 259 -13.50 -5.78 -5.87
CA VAL A 259 -14.02 -4.42 -5.68
C VAL A 259 -15.53 -4.39 -5.77
N ASP A 260 -16.11 -4.97 -6.83
CA ASP A 260 -17.56 -4.94 -7.04
C ASP A 260 -18.32 -5.64 -5.89
N ALA A 261 -17.74 -6.72 -5.34
CA ALA A 261 -18.30 -7.43 -4.21
C ALA A 261 -18.18 -6.62 -2.89
N LEU A 262 -17.04 -5.93 -2.69
CA LEU A 262 -16.84 -5.06 -1.55
C LEU A 262 -17.80 -3.87 -1.56
N LEU A 263 -18.01 -3.21 -2.70
CA LEU A 263 -18.96 -2.10 -2.86
C LEU A 263 -20.41 -2.53 -2.56
N ARG A 264 -20.74 -3.81 -2.80
CA ARG A 264 -22.04 -4.40 -2.44
C ARG A 264 -22.12 -4.88 -0.99
N GLY A 265 -21.08 -4.67 -0.18
CA GLY A 265 -21.02 -5.10 1.21
C GLY A 265 -20.90 -6.62 1.40
N ARG A 266 -20.43 -7.35 0.38
CA ARG A 266 -20.29 -8.81 0.38
C ARG A 266 -18.88 -9.20 -0.06
N PRO A 267 -17.85 -9.09 0.80
CA PRO A 267 -16.48 -9.38 0.40
C PRO A 267 -16.35 -10.82 -0.13
N LEU A 268 -15.71 -10.97 -1.29
CA LEU A 268 -15.41 -12.28 -1.87
C LEU A 268 -14.34 -13.02 -1.06
N GLN A 269 -14.35 -14.35 -1.16
CA GLN A 269 -13.26 -15.16 -0.64
C GLN A 269 -11.99 -14.89 -1.44
N ALA A 270 -10.92 -14.55 -0.73
CA ALA A 270 -9.58 -14.41 -1.29
C ALA A 270 -8.77 -15.68 -0.99
N GLU A 271 -7.71 -15.88 -1.78
CA GLU A 271 -6.82 -17.02 -1.62
C GLU A 271 -5.67 -16.65 -0.67
N LEU A 272 -5.66 -17.25 0.52
CA LEU A 272 -4.55 -17.15 1.46
C LEU A 272 -3.50 -18.20 1.12
N ARG A 273 -2.29 -17.74 0.83
CA ARG A 273 -1.11 -18.60 0.71
C ARG A 273 -0.18 -18.37 1.87
N TYR A 274 0.36 -19.44 2.44
CA TYR A 274 1.44 -19.34 3.42
C TYR A 274 2.40 -20.52 3.36
N ARG A 275 3.63 -20.33 3.83
CA ARG A 275 4.57 -21.44 4.08
C ARG A 275 4.38 -21.98 5.48
N ASP A 276 4.21 -23.29 5.62
CA ASP A 276 4.15 -23.95 6.93
C ASP A 276 5.55 -24.17 7.53
N ALA A 277 5.61 -24.76 8.72
CA ALA A 277 6.86 -25.04 9.42
C ALA A 277 7.80 -26.00 8.65
N ASN A 278 7.27 -26.79 7.73
CA ASN A 278 8.05 -27.69 6.87
C ASN A 278 8.51 -26.99 5.58
N GLY A 279 8.12 -25.73 5.37
CA GLY A 279 8.45 -24.94 4.18
C GLY A 279 7.53 -25.20 2.98
N GLU A 280 6.46 -26.00 3.15
CA GLU A 280 5.49 -26.30 2.10
C GLU A 280 4.49 -25.15 1.95
N ILE A 281 4.10 -24.86 0.70
CA ILE A 281 3.11 -23.82 0.42
C ILE A 281 1.71 -24.40 0.63
N ARG A 282 0.97 -23.82 1.58
CA ARG A 282 -0.44 -24.09 1.85
C ARG A 282 -1.30 -23.02 1.18
N ILE A 283 -2.46 -23.45 0.66
CA ILE A 283 -3.42 -22.60 -0.02
C ILE A 283 -4.79 -22.81 0.64
N GLU A 284 -5.41 -21.72 1.09
CA GLU A 284 -6.73 -21.72 1.73
C GLU A 284 -7.61 -20.62 1.14
N LYS A 285 -8.93 -20.84 1.12
CA LYS A 285 -9.90 -19.77 0.82
C LYS A 285 -10.37 -19.13 2.11
N VAL A 286 -10.19 -17.82 2.24
CA VAL A 286 -10.59 -17.07 3.43
C VAL A 286 -11.41 -15.85 3.04
N THR A 287 -12.44 -15.54 3.82
CA THR A 287 -13.13 -14.24 3.69
C THR A 287 -12.26 -13.17 4.36
N PRO A 288 -11.83 -12.12 3.63
CA PRO A 288 -11.07 -11.03 4.21
C PRO A 288 -11.86 -10.37 5.34
N VAL A 289 -11.19 -10.15 6.47
CA VAL A 289 -11.76 -9.41 7.59
C VAL A 289 -11.95 -7.95 7.16
N SER A 290 -13.15 -7.40 7.36
CA SER A 290 -13.47 -6.01 7.00
C SER A 290 -12.61 -5.01 7.78
N LEU A 291 -12.43 -3.78 7.25
CA LEU A 291 -11.73 -2.72 7.98
C LEU A 291 -12.34 -2.45 9.37
N GLU A 292 -13.66 -2.51 9.49
CA GLU A 292 -14.37 -2.27 10.75
C GLU A 292 -14.02 -3.32 11.82
N GLU A 293 -13.90 -4.59 11.43
CA GLU A 293 -13.49 -5.68 12.31
C GLU A 293 -12.00 -5.62 12.67
N ARG A 294 -11.14 -5.16 11.74
CA ARG A 294 -9.70 -4.98 12.00
C ARG A 294 -9.41 -3.81 12.95
N GLU A 295 -10.14 -2.70 12.81
CA GLU A 295 -9.97 -1.50 13.65
C GLU A 295 -10.63 -1.65 15.04
N SER A 296 -11.70 -2.45 15.16
CA SER A 296 -12.39 -2.68 16.44
C SER A 296 -11.70 -3.71 17.36
N GLY A 297 -10.62 -4.36 16.90
CA GLY A 297 -9.77 -5.23 17.72
C GLY A 297 -10.46 -6.48 18.29
N ARG A 298 -11.63 -6.88 17.77
CA ARG A 298 -12.34 -8.09 18.24
C ARG A 298 -11.65 -9.35 17.70
N PRO A 299 -11.16 -10.26 18.56
CA PRO A 299 -10.62 -11.54 18.11
C PRO A 299 -11.74 -12.43 17.56
N ARG A 300 -11.41 -13.28 16.59
CA ARG A 300 -12.31 -14.33 16.07
C ARG A 300 -12.76 -15.22 17.24
N THR A 301 -14.05 -15.24 17.54
CA THR A 301 -14.63 -16.16 18.52
C THR A 301 -14.70 -17.57 17.92
N GLY A 302 -13.82 -18.45 18.39
CA GLY A 302 -13.78 -19.85 18.01
C GLY A 302 -13.07 -20.71 19.07
N ALA A 303 -13.61 -20.75 20.29
CA ALA A 303 -13.38 -21.77 21.33
C ALA A 303 -14.31 -21.50 22.55
N PRO A 304 -14.72 -22.52 23.33
CA PRO A 304 -15.91 -22.47 24.18
C PRO A 304 -15.70 -21.69 25.49
N THR A 305 -16.76 -21.02 25.90
CA THR A 305 -16.92 -20.23 27.12
C THR A 305 -16.63 -21.01 28.40
N PRO A 306 -16.01 -20.36 29.41
CA PRO A 306 -16.37 -20.58 30.79
C PRO A 306 -17.11 -19.35 31.37
N ALA A 307 -17.97 -19.66 32.35
CA ALA A 307 -18.99 -18.83 33.00
C ALA A 307 -18.49 -17.51 33.63
N PRO A 308 -19.40 -16.55 33.91
CA PRO A 308 -19.03 -15.22 34.37
C PRO A 308 -18.79 -15.18 35.89
N SER A 309 -17.89 -14.32 36.32
CA SER A 309 -17.84 -13.81 37.69
C SER A 309 -17.34 -12.36 37.72
N PRO A 310 -17.72 -11.59 38.75
CA PRO A 310 -18.13 -10.20 38.60
C PRO A 310 -17.01 -9.18 38.82
N ALA A 311 -17.28 -7.95 38.38
CA ALA A 311 -16.43 -6.76 38.45
C ALA A 311 -16.00 -6.36 39.88
N PRO A 312 -15.02 -5.43 40.02
CA PRO A 312 -15.45 -4.04 40.17
C PRO A 312 -14.58 -2.94 39.53
N ALA A 313 -15.30 -1.88 39.11
CA ALA A 313 -15.05 -0.43 39.14
C ALA A 313 -13.63 0.16 39.09
N THR A 314 -13.45 1.17 38.20
CA THR A 314 -13.32 2.60 38.60
C THR A 314 -13.77 3.52 37.45
N LYS A 315 -14.67 4.48 37.73
CA LYS A 315 -15.11 5.53 36.80
C LYS A 315 -14.23 6.78 36.99
N ALA A 316 -13.61 7.26 35.92
CA ALA A 316 -13.11 8.63 35.82
C ALA A 316 -14.18 9.50 35.14
N GLN A 317 -14.44 10.66 35.74
CA GLN A 317 -15.48 11.62 35.32
C GLN A 317 -14.96 12.51 34.19
N THR A 318 -15.81 12.77 33.20
CA THR A 318 -15.68 13.88 32.23
C THR A 318 -16.91 14.80 32.32
N PRO A 319 -16.77 16.10 31.97
CA PRO A 319 -17.71 17.15 32.35
C PRO A 319 -19.04 17.05 31.58
N ARG A 320 -20.14 17.38 32.25
CA ARG A 320 -21.46 17.56 31.61
C ARG A 320 -21.48 18.89 30.86
N LEU A 321 -21.93 18.87 29.59
CA LEU A 321 -22.77 19.91 28.96
C LEU A 321 -23.31 19.45 27.59
N HIS A 322 -24.61 19.71 27.39
CA HIS A 322 -25.51 19.47 26.26
C HIS A 322 -25.96 18.02 25.99
N GLY A 323 -27.29 17.84 25.94
CA GLY A 323 -27.93 16.59 25.53
C GLY A 323 -27.54 16.20 24.10
N PRO A 324 -27.90 15.00 23.66
CA PRO A 324 -27.46 14.50 22.38
C PRO A 324 -27.96 15.38 21.23
N VAL A 325 -27.05 15.82 20.35
CA VAL A 325 -27.34 16.72 19.23
C VAL A 325 -27.72 15.92 18.00
N ARG A 326 -28.86 16.24 17.37
CA ARG A 326 -29.30 15.61 16.12
C ARG A 326 -28.70 16.33 14.92
N ILE A 327 -27.94 15.63 14.09
CA ILE A 327 -27.26 16.22 12.93
C ILE A 327 -27.78 15.61 11.64
N PHE A 328 -28.15 16.46 10.68
CA PHE A 328 -28.43 16.04 9.30
C PHE A 328 -27.17 16.26 8.44
N PRO A 329 -26.57 15.18 7.88
CA PRO A 329 -25.39 15.28 7.04
C PRO A 329 -25.77 15.42 5.56
N TYR A 330 -25.17 16.38 4.88
CA TYR A 330 -25.31 16.57 3.43
C TYR A 330 -23.95 16.52 2.75
N GLY A 331 -23.79 15.69 1.72
CA GLY A 331 -22.49 15.49 1.06
C GLY A 331 -21.40 14.88 1.97
N ILE A 332 -21.78 14.35 3.13
CA ILE A 332 -20.91 13.64 4.08
C ILE A 332 -21.53 12.26 4.31
N ALA A 333 -20.74 11.20 4.13
CA ALA A 333 -21.21 9.84 4.41
C ALA A 333 -21.63 9.70 5.88
N ARG A 334 -22.86 9.26 6.14
CA ARG A 334 -23.43 9.02 7.48
C ARG A 334 -22.48 8.22 8.38
N ASN A 335 -21.96 7.12 7.85
CA ASN A 335 -21.03 6.25 8.57
C ASN A 335 -19.72 6.95 8.95
N ARG A 336 -19.31 8.01 8.23
CA ARG A 336 -18.13 8.82 8.56
C ARG A 336 -18.41 9.76 9.74
N LEU A 337 -19.58 10.38 9.75
CA LEU A 337 -20.02 11.27 10.84
C LEU A 337 -20.24 10.47 12.14
N GLU A 338 -20.90 9.32 12.05
CA GLU A 338 -21.09 8.42 13.19
C GLU A 338 -19.76 7.86 13.72
N ARG A 339 -18.81 7.53 12.82
CA ARG A 339 -17.45 7.12 13.20
C ARG A 339 -16.69 8.24 13.92
N ALA A 340 -16.76 9.47 13.43
CA ALA A 340 -16.12 10.62 14.08
C ALA A 340 -16.73 10.90 15.46
N ALA A 341 -18.06 10.86 15.58
CA ALA A 341 -18.75 11.05 16.85
C ALA A 341 -18.39 9.99 17.90
N ARG A 342 -18.35 8.71 17.50
CA ARG A 342 -17.92 7.61 18.38
C ARG A 342 -16.46 7.75 18.81
N ARG A 343 -15.56 8.10 17.89
CA ARG A 343 -14.13 8.31 18.18
C ARG A 343 -13.91 9.47 19.15
N MET A 344 -14.68 10.54 19.02
CA MET A 344 -14.60 11.72 19.88
C MET A 344 -15.44 11.60 21.15
N GLN A 345 -16.15 10.47 21.35
CA GLN A 345 -17.06 10.22 22.48
C GLN A 345 -18.11 11.33 22.69
N VAL A 346 -18.59 11.93 21.59
CA VAL A 346 -19.61 12.98 21.64
C VAL A 346 -21.00 12.39 21.36
N PRO A 347 -22.04 12.82 22.10
CA PRO A 347 -23.40 12.30 21.94
C PRO A 347 -24.07 12.95 20.73
N VAL A 348 -23.92 12.35 19.55
CA VAL A 348 -24.51 12.82 18.29
C VAL A 348 -25.43 11.75 17.71
N PHE A 349 -26.64 12.15 17.31
CA PHE A 349 -27.57 11.31 16.54
C PHE A 349 -27.65 11.80 15.11
N VAL A 350 -27.39 10.93 14.14
CA VAL A 350 -27.55 11.30 12.74
C VAL A 350 -29.01 11.05 12.34
N VAL A 351 -29.68 12.10 11.87
CA VAL A 351 -31.09 12.06 11.46
C VAL A 351 -31.23 12.11 9.95
N ASP A 352 -32.29 11.47 9.45
CA ASP A 352 -32.55 11.29 8.02
C ASP A 352 -33.46 12.39 7.42
N ASP A 353 -33.96 13.30 8.26
CA ASP A 353 -34.83 14.41 7.87
C ASP A 353 -34.33 15.72 8.48
N LEU A 354 -34.28 16.79 7.67
CA LEU A 354 -33.79 18.11 8.10
C LEU A 354 -34.70 18.74 9.17
N GLY A 355 -36.01 18.46 9.15
CA GLY A 355 -36.96 18.95 10.14
C GLY A 355 -36.79 18.33 11.53
N GLN A 356 -36.00 17.26 11.64
CA GLN A 356 -35.67 16.59 12.91
C GLN A 356 -34.27 16.94 13.42
N ALA A 357 -33.51 17.77 12.69
CA ALA A 357 -32.12 18.09 12.98
C ALA A 357 -31.98 19.33 13.85
N ASP A 358 -31.07 19.27 14.83
CA ASP A 358 -30.63 20.42 15.62
C ASP A 358 -29.47 21.16 14.91
N ALA A 359 -28.74 20.49 14.01
CA ALA A 359 -27.68 21.08 13.20
C ALA A 359 -27.56 20.42 11.81
N PHE A 360 -27.18 21.22 10.82
CA PHE A 360 -26.88 20.78 9.45
C PHE A 360 -25.36 20.76 9.24
N LEU A 361 -24.83 19.64 8.72
CA LEU A 361 -23.39 19.49 8.48
C LEU A 361 -23.11 19.13 7.03
N THR A 362 -22.28 19.91 6.36
CA THR A 362 -21.91 19.71 4.96
C THR A 362 -20.42 19.96 4.73
N THR A 363 -19.86 19.46 3.62
CA THR A 363 -18.48 19.81 3.24
C THR A 363 -18.45 21.14 2.51
N LYS A 364 -17.30 21.84 2.54
CA LYS A 364 -17.11 23.16 1.92
C LYS A 364 -17.49 23.20 0.43
N GLY A 365 -17.40 22.07 -0.29
CA GLY A 365 -17.79 21.98 -1.70
C GLY A 365 -19.31 22.02 -1.95
N PHE A 366 -20.11 21.69 -0.95
CA PHE A 366 -21.58 21.67 -1.02
C PHE A 366 -22.24 22.86 -0.30
N PHE A 367 -21.46 23.77 0.30
CA PHE A 367 -21.93 25.00 0.92
C PHE A 367 -21.80 26.16 -0.09
N ARG A 368 -22.79 26.32 -0.97
CA ARG A 368 -22.91 27.46 -1.90
C ARG A 368 -24.28 28.09 -1.78
#